data_AF-A0A1H1MGF3-F1
#
_entry.id   AF-A0A1H1MGF3-F1
#
_cell.length_a   1.000
_cell.length_b   1.000
_cell.length_c   1.000
_cell.angle_alpha   90.00
_cell.angle_beta   90.00
_cell.angle_gamma   90.00
#
_symmetry.space_group_name_H-M   'P 1'
#
loop_
_entity.id
_entity.type
_entity.pdbx_description
1 polymer ?
#
loop_
_entity_poly.entity_id
_entity_poly.type
_entity_poly.pdbx_seq_one_letter_code
_entity_poly.pdbx_strand_id
1 'polypeptide(L)'
;MQSGLNSAITSPAATAGIPNYAGRPDYDLANALQKVSPQVQAKAQKQATDFEAMFINSMFSQMTSGLSGEGPFGNTPGTGVWRSMLTEQYSKSFAKAGGIGISHEVYRTLIMQQARTS
;
A
#
# COMPACT_ATOMS: atom_id res chain seq x y z
N MET A 1 7.13 -7.73 -57.52
CA MET A 1 7.17 -6.50 -56.70
C MET A 1 5.74 -6.22 -56.29
N GLN A 2 5.24 -6.18 -55.05
CA GLN A 2 5.72 -6.17 -53.66
C GLN A 2 4.54 -6.77 -52.85
N SER A 3 4.68 -7.78 -51.98
CA SER A 3 4.99 -7.69 -50.52
C SER A 3 4.19 -6.61 -49.79
N GLY A 4 3.44 -6.81 -48.69
CA GLY A 4 3.21 -7.94 -47.76
C GLY A 4 1.97 -7.60 -46.92
N LEU A 5 1.20 -8.58 -46.45
CA LEU A 5 1.21 -9.07 -45.05
C LEU A 5 1.29 -7.97 -43.97
N ASN A 6 0.18 -7.77 -43.25
CA ASN A 6 0.15 -7.52 -41.80
C ASN A 6 -1.29 -7.75 -41.33
N SER A 7 -1.66 -8.98 -40.95
CA SER A 7 -1.39 -9.61 -39.64
C SER A 7 -2.20 -8.97 -38.52
N ALA A 8 -3.23 -9.73 -38.12
CA ALA A 8 -4.01 -9.65 -36.90
C ALA A 8 -3.40 -8.81 -35.76
N ILE A 9 -4.05 -7.70 -35.44
CA ILE A 9 -4.07 -7.15 -34.08
C ILE A 9 -5.14 -7.88 -33.28
N THR A 10 -4.91 -9.17 -33.04
CA THR A 10 -5.48 -9.85 -31.89
C THR A 10 -4.38 -9.86 -30.82
N SER A 11 -4.41 -8.89 -29.91
CA SER A 11 -3.65 -8.97 -28.67
C SER A 11 -4.57 -9.51 -27.59
N PRO A 12 -4.44 -10.78 -27.16
CA PRO A 12 -5.07 -11.26 -25.95
C PRO A 12 -4.07 -11.07 -24.80
N ALA A 13 -4.12 -9.92 -24.11
CA ALA A 13 -3.37 -9.74 -22.87
C ALA A 13 -4.04 -8.72 -21.95
N ALA A 14 -4.66 -9.26 -20.90
CA ALA A 14 -5.04 -8.60 -19.65
C ALA A 14 -6.02 -7.41 -19.75
N THR A 15 -7.31 -7.71 -19.56
CA THR A 15 -8.30 -6.79 -18.98
C THR A 15 -7.99 -6.53 -17.50
N ALA A 16 -6.75 -6.13 -17.17
CA ALA A 16 -6.47 -5.52 -15.88
C ALA A 16 -6.91 -4.06 -16.02
N GLY A 17 -8.06 -3.72 -15.42
CA GLY A 17 -8.57 -2.35 -15.44
C GLY A 17 -7.48 -1.36 -15.04
N ILE A 18 -7.43 -0.22 -15.72
CA ILE A 18 -6.43 0.82 -15.46
C ILE A 18 -6.41 1.11 -13.95
N PRO A 19 -5.26 0.96 -13.26
CA PRO A 19 -5.18 1.22 -11.84
C PRO A 19 -5.69 2.63 -11.57
N ASN A 20 -6.52 2.78 -10.55
CA ASN A 20 -7.11 4.06 -10.18
C ASN A 20 -6.40 4.60 -8.94
N TYR A 21 -5.98 5.85 -9.02
CA TYR A 21 -5.36 6.58 -7.93
C TYR A 21 -6.14 7.87 -7.65
N ALA A 22 -6.59 8.06 -6.40
CA ALA A 22 -7.39 9.22 -5.98
C ALA A 22 -8.62 9.51 -6.88
N GLY A 23 -9.27 8.47 -7.39
CA GLY A 23 -10.44 8.58 -8.26
C GLY A 23 -10.12 8.89 -9.73
N ARG A 24 -8.83 8.95 -10.10
CA ARG A 24 -8.37 9.17 -11.48
C ARG A 24 -7.63 7.93 -12.01
N PRO A 25 -7.86 7.54 -13.27
CA PRO A 25 -7.06 6.48 -13.91
C PRO A 25 -5.57 6.87 -13.96
N ASP A 26 -4.71 5.96 -13.54
CA ASP A 26 -3.26 6.12 -13.49
C ASP A 26 -2.59 5.37 -14.65
N TYR A 27 -2.52 6.06 -15.79
CA TYR A 27 -1.94 5.51 -17.01
C TYR A 27 -0.42 5.30 -16.91
N ASP A 28 0.28 6.11 -16.11
CA ASP A 28 1.72 6.00 -15.92
C ASP A 28 2.06 4.71 -15.17
N LEU A 29 1.32 4.42 -14.10
CA LEU A 29 1.45 3.16 -13.39
C LEU A 29 1.08 1.97 -14.27
N ALA A 30 0.00 2.08 -15.08
CA ALA A 30 -0.37 1.02 -16.03
C ALA A 30 0.77 0.69 -17.00
N ASN A 31 1.42 1.70 -17.56
CA ASN A 31 2.58 1.54 -18.45
C ASN A 31 3.80 0.97 -17.71
N ALA A 32 4.04 1.40 -16.48
CA ALA A 32 5.16 0.90 -15.67
C ALA A 32 4.98 -0.59 -15.31
N LEU A 33 3.76 -1.02 -14.97
CA LEU A 33 3.45 -2.42 -14.66
C LEU A 33 3.71 -3.35 -15.85
N GLN A 34 3.57 -2.88 -17.09
CA GLN A 34 3.92 -3.68 -18.27
C GLN A 34 5.44 -3.94 -18.40
N LYS A 35 6.27 -3.05 -17.85
CA LYS A 35 7.74 -3.16 -17.91
C LYS A 35 8.34 -3.96 -16.75
N VAL A 36 7.56 -4.18 -15.69
CA VAL A 36 8.02 -4.85 -14.46
C VAL A 36 7.44 -6.25 -14.40
N SER A 37 8.27 -7.26 -14.13
CA SER A 37 7.79 -8.65 -14.07
C SER A 37 6.82 -8.89 -12.89
N PRO A 38 5.87 -9.84 -13.01
CA PRO A 38 4.91 -10.14 -11.95
C PRO A 38 5.55 -10.48 -10.61
N GLN A 39 6.71 -11.13 -10.61
CA GLN A 39 7.45 -11.47 -9.40
C GLN A 39 7.96 -10.23 -8.68
N VAL A 40 8.45 -9.23 -9.42
CA VAL A 40 8.90 -7.96 -8.84
C VAL A 40 7.72 -7.13 -8.38
N GLN A 41 6.58 -7.17 -9.09
CA GLN A 41 5.34 -6.54 -8.64
C GLN A 41 4.87 -7.13 -7.29
N ALA A 42 4.81 -8.45 -7.15
CA ALA A 42 4.42 -9.10 -5.90
C ALA A 42 5.39 -8.75 -4.74
N LYS A 43 6.69 -8.68 -5.03
CA LYS A 43 7.69 -8.25 -4.06
C LYS A 43 7.49 -6.80 -3.62
N ALA A 44 7.26 -5.89 -4.56
CA ALA A 44 7.01 -4.47 -4.27
C ALA A 44 5.73 -4.30 -3.45
N GLN A 45 4.68 -5.07 -3.74
CA GLN A 45 3.43 -5.03 -2.97
C GLN A 45 3.69 -5.46 -1.52
N LYS A 46 4.40 -6.58 -1.31
CA LYS A 46 4.76 -7.02 0.04
C LYS A 46 5.59 -5.98 0.78
N GLN A 47 6.61 -5.42 0.15
CA GLN A 47 7.46 -4.39 0.77
C GLN A 47 6.66 -3.15 1.17
N ALA A 48 5.69 -2.75 0.36
CA ALA A 48 4.83 -1.61 0.66
C ALA A 48 3.88 -1.89 1.83
N THR A 49 3.30 -3.09 1.92
CA THR A 49 2.50 -3.53 3.08
C THR A 49 3.34 -3.62 4.35
N ASP A 50 4.54 -4.19 4.27
CA ASP A 50 5.45 -4.28 5.42
C ASP A 50 5.85 -2.89 5.93
N PHE A 51 6.09 -1.94 5.03
CA PHE A 51 6.37 -0.54 5.37
C PHE A 51 5.19 0.10 6.12
N GLU A 52 3.97 -0.07 5.61
CA GLU A 52 2.77 0.45 6.27
C GLU A 52 2.59 -0.15 7.67
N ALA A 53 2.86 -1.46 7.84
CA ALA A 53 2.81 -2.10 9.15
C ALA A 53 3.84 -1.49 10.14
N MET A 54 5.08 -1.25 9.71
CA MET A 54 6.09 -0.60 10.54
C MET A 54 5.71 0.83 10.90
N PHE A 55 5.16 1.57 9.93
CA PHE A 55 4.67 2.93 10.15
C PHE A 55 3.55 2.95 11.19
N ILE A 56 2.55 2.09 11.05
CA ILE A 56 1.44 1.96 12.00
C ILE A 56 1.96 1.59 13.39
N ASN A 57 2.91 0.65 13.47
CA ASN A 57 3.54 0.28 14.75
C ASN A 57 4.25 1.48 15.40
N SER A 58 5.01 2.27 14.62
CA SER A 58 5.67 3.48 15.11
C SER A 58 4.66 4.53 15.59
N MET A 59 3.57 4.72 14.85
CA MET A 59 2.49 5.65 15.21
C MET A 59 1.82 5.23 16.53
N PHE A 60 1.49 3.95 16.70
CA PHE A 60 0.95 3.44 17.97
C PHE A 60 1.96 3.56 19.12
N SER A 61 3.24 3.32 18.86
CA SER A 61 4.31 3.50 19.85
C SER A 61 4.39 4.96 20.31
N GLN A 62 4.34 5.93 19.39
CA GLN A 62 4.33 7.35 19.71
C GLN A 62 3.05 7.80 20.44
N MET A 63 1.90 7.26 20.05
CA MET A 63 0.63 7.56 20.73
C MET A 63 0.59 7.00 22.15
N THR A 64 1.19 5.84 22.40
CA THR A 64 1.25 5.22 23.74
C THR A 64 2.39 5.78 24.61
N SER A 65 3.48 6.24 24.01
CA SER A 65 4.57 6.90 24.74
C SER A 65 4.15 8.26 25.29
N GLY A 66 3.38 9.06 24.54
CA GLY A 66 2.80 10.32 25.05
C GLY A 66 1.76 10.14 26.16
N LEU A 67 1.28 8.91 26.35
CA LEU A 67 0.34 8.54 27.41
C LEU A 67 1.03 7.94 28.65
N SER A 68 2.35 7.71 28.58
CA SER A 68 3.17 7.18 29.67
C SER A 68 3.53 8.30 30.64
N GLY A 69 2.55 8.77 31.41
CA GLY A 69 2.80 9.67 32.55
C GLY A 69 1.77 10.76 32.79
N GLU A 70 1.19 11.36 31.76
CA GLU A 70 0.44 12.63 31.89
C GLU A 70 -0.89 12.66 31.12
N GLY A 71 -1.72 11.63 31.26
CA GLY A 71 -3.13 11.67 30.85
C GLY A 71 -4.04 11.82 32.08
N PRO A 72 -5.30 12.32 31.94
CA PRO A 72 -6.23 12.56 33.06
C PRO A 72 -6.56 11.33 33.92
N PHE A 73 -6.11 10.14 33.52
CA PHE A 73 -6.29 8.86 34.23
C PHE A 73 -5.00 8.29 34.85
N GLY A 74 -3.84 8.96 34.68
CA GLY A 74 -2.56 8.55 35.26
C GLY A 74 -2.04 7.18 34.78
N ASN A 75 -1.21 6.56 35.62
CA ASN A 75 -0.53 5.28 35.36
C ASN A 75 -1.05 4.16 36.30
N THR A 76 -2.37 4.12 36.53
CA THR A 76 -3.00 3.10 37.40
C THR A 76 -3.24 1.79 36.66
N PRO A 77 -3.15 0.61 37.32
CA PRO A 77 -3.29 -0.71 36.69
C PRO A 77 -4.57 -0.92 35.86
N GLY A 78 -5.66 -0.21 36.17
CA GLY A 78 -6.93 -0.26 35.42
C GLY A 78 -6.92 0.47 34.07
N THR A 79 -5.98 1.38 33.84
CA THR A 79 -5.91 2.16 32.59
C THR A 79 -5.33 1.37 31.41
N GLY A 80 -4.51 0.35 31.68
CA GLY A 80 -3.92 -0.50 30.64
C GLY A 80 -4.97 -1.24 29.80
N VAL A 81 -6.04 -1.73 30.44
CA VAL A 81 -7.11 -2.48 29.76
C VAL A 81 -7.89 -1.59 28.79
N TRP A 82 -8.26 -0.38 29.22
CA TRP A 82 -8.95 0.58 28.35
C TRP A 82 -8.06 1.02 27.17
N ARG A 83 -6.76 1.26 27.43
CA ARG A 83 -5.79 1.59 26.38
C ARG A 83 -5.66 0.47 25.35
N SER A 84 -5.61 -0.78 25.79
CA SER A 84 -5.59 -1.95 24.90
C SER A 84 -6.86 -2.08 24.08
N MET A 85 -8.05 -1.90 24.69
CA MET A 85 -9.32 -1.95 23.96
C MET A 85 -9.45 -0.83 22.91
N LEU A 86 -9.02 0.39 23.23
CA LEU A 86 -8.96 1.50 22.26
C LEU A 86 -8.00 1.18 21.12
N THR A 87 -6.79 0.73 21.45
CA THR A 87 -5.77 0.35 20.46
C THR A 87 -6.28 -0.75 19.55
N GLU A 88 -7.00 -1.73 20.09
CA GLU A 88 -7.60 -2.82 19.34
C GLU A 88 -8.72 -2.33 18.41
N GLN A 89 -9.59 -1.43 18.87
CA GLN A 89 -10.64 -0.83 18.03
C GLN A 89 -10.05 0.03 16.91
N TYR A 90 -9.03 0.83 17.20
CA TYR A 90 -8.29 1.58 16.18
C TYR A 90 -7.60 0.64 15.19
N SER A 91 -6.91 -0.40 15.66
CA SER A 91 -6.26 -1.38 14.79
C SER A 91 -7.27 -2.09 13.88
N LYS A 92 -8.44 -2.45 14.41
CA LYS A 92 -9.54 -3.06 13.63
C LYS A 92 -10.14 -2.09 12.62
N SER A 93 -10.31 -0.81 12.97
CA SER A 93 -10.83 0.20 12.03
C SER A 93 -9.85 0.45 10.89
N PHE A 94 -8.54 0.53 11.18
CA PHE A 94 -7.50 0.63 10.17
C PHE A 94 -7.45 -0.60 9.26
N ALA A 95 -7.43 -1.81 9.83
CA ALA A 95 -7.43 -3.03 9.02
C ALA A 95 -8.70 -3.16 8.15
N LYS A 96 -9.88 -2.83 8.69
CA LYS A 96 -11.16 -2.86 7.96
C LYS A 96 -11.23 -1.83 6.84
N ALA A 97 -10.55 -0.69 6.98
CA ALA A 97 -10.41 0.32 5.93
C ALA A 97 -9.38 -0.07 4.84
N GLY A 98 -8.69 -1.22 4.98
CA GLY A 98 -7.64 -1.65 4.06
C GLY A 98 -6.26 -1.05 4.37
N GLY A 99 -6.03 -0.64 5.62
CA GLY A 99 -4.88 0.12 6.05
C GLY A 99 -5.16 1.62 6.07
N ILE A 100 -4.10 2.42 6.10
CA ILE A 100 -4.17 3.88 5.98
C ILE A 100 -3.94 4.35 4.53
N GLY A 101 -3.61 3.42 3.63
CA GLY A 101 -3.45 3.65 2.19
C GLY A 101 -2.03 3.98 1.77
N ILE A 102 -1.08 4.05 2.70
CA ILE A 102 0.33 4.38 2.40
C ILE A 102 0.99 3.29 1.55
N SER A 103 0.60 2.03 1.75
CA SER A 103 1.10 0.91 0.95
C SER A 103 0.82 1.08 -0.55
N HIS A 104 -0.27 1.74 -0.95
CA HIS A 104 -0.56 1.99 -2.38
C HIS A 104 0.42 2.99 -3.00
N GLU A 105 0.78 4.05 -2.27
CA GLU A 105 1.73 5.07 -2.70
C GLU A 105 3.15 4.52 -2.81
N VAL A 106 3.56 3.77 -1.79
CA VAL A 106 4.88 3.14 -1.73
C VAL A 106 4.99 2.12 -2.85
N TYR A 107 3.96 1.30 -3.05
CA TYR A 107 3.91 0.35 -4.17
C TYR A 107 4.06 1.05 -5.52
N ARG A 108 3.24 2.08 -5.78
CA ARG A 108 3.33 2.88 -7.00
C ARG A 108 4.74 3.41 -7.23
N THR A 109 5.36 3.98 -6.19
CA THR A 109 6.71 4.54 -6.26
C THR A 109 7.77 3.48 -6.59
N LEU A 110 7.70 2.31 -5.93
CA LEU A 110 8.60 1.18 -6.17
C LEU A 110 8.48 0.66 -7.61
N ILE A 111 7.25 0.52 -8.11
CA ILE A 111 7.01 0.12 -9.50
C ILE A 111 7.57 1.14 -10.48
N MET A 112 7.32 2.43 -10.26
CA MET A 112 7.85 3.49 -11.12
C MET A 112 9.39 3.52 -11.13
N GLN A 113 10.02 3.30 -9.98
CA GLN A 113 11.48 3.23 -9.88
C GLN A 113 12.04 2.01 -10.61
N GLN A 114 11.41 0.85 -10.43
CA GLN A 114 11.82 -0.37 -11.11
C GLN A 114 11.66 -0.25 -12.63
N ALA A 115 10.56 0.34 -13.10
CA ALA A 115 10.29 0.56 -14.51
C ALA A 115 11.22 1.57 -15.19
N ARG A 116 11.88 2.46 -14.42
CA ARG A 116 12.95 3.35 -14.92
C ARG A 116 14.29 2.63 -15.09
N THR A 117 14.49 1.55 -14.34
CA THR A 117 15.75 0.81 -14.28
C THR A 117 15.72 -0.46 -15.14
N SER A 118 14.55 -0.84 -15.63
CA SER A 118 14.31 -1.99 -16.51
C SER A 118 14.25 -1.52 -17.97
#